data_AF-A0A449B256-F1
#
_entry.id   AF-A0A449B256-F1
#
_cell.length_a   1.000
_cell.length_b   1.000
_cell.length_c   1.000
_cell.angle_alpha   90.00
_cell.angle_beta   90.00
_cell.angle_gamma   90.00
#
_symmetry.space_group_name_H-M   'P 1'
#
loop_
_entity.id
_entity.type
_entity.pdbx_description
1 polymer ?
#
loop_
_entity_poly.entity_id
_entity_poly.type
_entity_poly.pdbx_seq_one_letter_code
_entity_poly.pdbx_strand_id
1 'polypeptide(L)'
;MLDKVKVHCDECNENFEFYFGLAQELEKIGWFLNNIVKTQKNLLDFNVYWNEFGSQTQHLNKIFGTNVDLKQEYDQIMNFFSDEEKQLLVLNPLIGFDLSIYPVVLESQINQAKKELLHLPIVELNFIGKKKYSRSYPGVLYIHFNEEHTLFTCPNHLKLIAKRIDE
;
A
#
# COMPACT_ATOMS: atom_id res chain seq x y z
N MET A 1 -4.05 3.34 -10.27
CA MET A 1 -4.18 2.13 -11.09
C MET A 1 -2.96 1.28 -10.80
N LEU A 2 -3.11 -0.04 -10.82
CA LEU A 2 -1.99 -0.94 -10.60
C LEU A 2 -1.26 -1.16 -11.93
N ASP A 3 0.02 -0.84 -11.96
CA ASP A 3 0.85 -0.96 -13.15
C ASP A 3 1.70 -2.23 -13.05
N LYS A 4 1.58 -3.08 -14.06
CA LYS A 4 2.40 -4.29 -14.20
C LYS A 4 3.60 -3.98 -15.09
N VAL A 5 4.80 -4.25 -14.59
CA VAL A 5 6.05 -4.08 -15.32
C VAL A 5 6.75 -5.42 -15.42
N LYS A 6 6.98 -5.90 -16.65
CA LYS A 6 7.76 -7.11 -16.91
C LYS A 6 9.21 -6.74 -17.14
N VAL A 7 10.12 -7.48 -16.53
CA VAL A 7 11.57 -7.28 -16.69
C VAL A 7 12.29 -8.60 -16.93
N HIS A 8 13.41 -8.55 -17.64
CA HIS A 8 14.31 -9.67 -17.86
C HIS A 8 15.70 -9.35 -17.28
N CYS A 9 16.31 -10.33 -16.61
CA CYS A 9 17.69 -10.23 -16.16
C CYS A 9 18.59 -11.19 -16.95
N ASP A 10 19.47 -10.63 -17.79
CA ASP A 10 20.40 -11.41 -18.61
C ASP A 10 21.38 -12.25 -17.77
N GLU A 11 21.72 -11.81 -16.54
CA GLU A 11 22.69 -12.52 -15.68
C GLU A 11 22.13 -13.82 -15.10
N CYS A 12 20.86 -13.86 -14.68
CA CYS A 12 20.23 -15.08 -14.15
C CYS A 12 19.31 -15.76 -15.17
N ASN A 13 19.11 -15.16 -16.35
CA ASN A 13 18.21 -15.63 -17.39
C ASN A 13 16.78 -15.88 -16.87
N GLU A 14 16.27 -14.96 -16.05
CA GLU A 14 14.94 -15.05 -15.42
C GLU A 14 14.10 -13.81 -15.77
N ASN A 15 12.78 -14.02 -15.83
CA ASN A 15 11.79 -12.95 -15.99
C ASN A 15 11.12 -12.66 -14.65
N PHE A 16 10.86 -11.38 -14.37
CA PHE A 16 10.16 -10.95 -13.17
C PHE A 16 9.00 -10.04 -13.54
N GLU A 17 7.95 -10.09 -12.71
CA GLU A 17 6.79 -9.22 -12.82
C GLU A 17 6.69 -8.34 -11.59
N PHE A 18 6.84 -7.04 -11.78
CA PHE A 18 6.67 -6.05 -10.74
C PHE A 18 5.30 -5.40 -10.84
N TYR A 19 4.71 -5.13 -9.68
CA TYR A 19 3.43 -4.44 -9.58
C TYR A 19 3.65 -3.19 -8.74
N PHE A 20 3.29 -2.04 -9.30
CA PHE A 20 3.44 -0.72 -8.67
C PHE A 20 2.10 0.01 -8.65
N GLY A 21 1.95 0.96 -7.74
CA GLY A 21 0.77 1.83 -7.66
C GLY A 21 -0.35 1.26 -6.78
N LEU A 22 -1.57 1.77 -6.97
CA LEU A 22 -2.71 1.45 -6.10
C LEU A 22 -3.36 0.12 -6.51
N ALA A 23 -3.22 -0.90 -5.66
CA ALA A 23 -3.96 -2.16 -5.77
C ALA A 23 -5.43 -1.99 -5.40
N GLN A 24 -6.33 -2.77 -6.02
CA GLN A 24 -7.76 -2.74 -5.74
C GLN A 24 -8.07 -3.01 -4.26
N GLU A 25 -7.30 -3.88 -3.63
CA GLU A 25 -7.42 -4.22 -2.21
C GLU A 25 -7.19 -3.02 -1.28
N LEU A 26 -6.44 -2.01 -1.73
CA LEU A 26 -6.17 -0.77 -0.99
C LEU A 26 -7.24 0.30 -1.24
N GLU A 27 -8.18 0.11 -2.17
CA GLU A 27 -9.22 1.10 -2.47
C GLU A 27 -10.10 1.40 -1.25
N LYS A 28 -10.42 0.38 -0.45
CA LYS A 28 -11.20 0.55 0.79
C LYS A 28 -10.47 1.42 1.81
N ILE A 29 -9.16 1.19 1.94
CA ILE A 29 -8.28 1.98 2.80
C ILE A 29 -8.21 3.43 2.30
N GLY A 30 -8.04 3.61 0.99
CA GLY A 30 -8.00 4.93 0.36
C GLY A 30 -9.32 5.70 0.54
N TRP A 31 -10.45 5.03 0.39
CA TRP A 31 -11.76 5.62 0.67
C TRP A 31 -11.87 6.05 2.14
N PHE A 32 -11.45 5.21 3.08
CA PHE A 32 -11.48 5.51 4.50
C PHE A 32 -10.63 6.73 4.86
N LEU A 33 -9.36 6.75 4.43
CA LEU A 33 -8.45 7.88 4.66
C LEU A 33 -8.96 9.17 4.01
N ASN A 34 -9.55 9.09 2.81
CA ASN A 34 -10.15 10.26 2.15
C ASN A 34 -11.32 10.84 2.95
N ASN A 35 -12.11 10.00 3.61
CA ASN A 35 -13.16 10.48 4.50
C ASN A 35 -12.60 11.12 5.77
N ILE A 36 -11.48 10.63 6.32
CA ILE A 36 -10.78 11.33 7.41
C ILE A 36 -10.30 12.70 6.93
N VAL A 37 -9.66 12.79 5.75
CA VAL A 37 -9.21 14.08 5.18
C VAL A 37 -10.38 15.05 4.97
N LYS A 38 -11.53 14.57 4.47
CA LYS A 38 -12.68 15.44 4.19
C LYS A 38 -13.43 15.89 5.43
N THR A 39 -13.64 14.99 6.38
CA THR A 39 -14.50 15.24 7.54
C THR A 39 -13.73 15.71 8.76
N GLN A 40 -12.43 15.41 8.84
CA GLN A 40 -11.57 15.61 10.01
C GLN A 40 -12.15 14.99 11.29
N LYS A 41 -12.98 13.94 11.16
CA LYS A 41 -13.56 13.18 12.27
C LYS A 41 -12.69 11.99 12.63
N ASN A 42 -12.75 11.57 13.89
CA ASN A 42 -12.12 10.34 14.33
C ASN A 42 -12.92 9.11 13.86
N LEU A 43 -12.75 8.72 12.59
CA LEU A 43 -13.40 7.54 12.01
C LEU A 43 -12.81 6.22 12.51
N LEU A 44 -11.78 6.25 13.36
CA LEU A 44 -11.27 5.08 14.05
C LEU A 44 -12.10 4.74 15.29
N ASP A 45 -13.01 5.60 15.75
CA ASP A 45 -14.04 5.22 16.70
C ASP A 45 -15.22 4.62 15.95
N PHE A 46 -15.56 3.36 16.25
CA PHE A 46 -16.65 2.66 15.58
C PHE A 46 -17.99 3.39 15.69
N ASN A 47 -18.28 4.06 16.81
CA ASN A 47 -19.53 4.80 16.97
C ASN A 47 -19.58 6.02 16.03
N VAL A 48 -18.45 6.71 15.87
CA VAL A 48 -18.34 7.83 14.93
C VAL A 48 -18.46 7.30 13.51
N TYR A 49 -17.72 6.24 13.16
CA TYR A 49 -17.81 5.58 11.86
C TYR A 49 -19.26 5.15 11.52
N TRP A 50 -19.93 4.50 12.47
CA TRP A 50 -21.32 4.06 12.32
C TRP A 50 -22.29 5.23 12.15
N ASN A 51 -22.12 6.32 12.90
CA ASN A 51 -22.98 7.49 12.75
C ASN A 51 -22.82 8.18 11.39
N GLU A 52 -21.61 8.19 10.82
CA GLU A 52 -21.37 8.76 9.49
C GLU A 52 -21.90 7.87 8.36
N PHE A 53 -21.76 6.55 8.49
CA PHE A 53 -21.91 5.62 7.37
C PHE A 53 -23.03 4.59 7.52
N GLY A 54 -23.57 4.40 8.72
CA GLY A 54 -24.61 3.42 9.04
C GLY A 54 -25.90 3.60 8.25
N SER A 55 -26.27 4.84 7.93
CA SER A 55 -27.43 5.16 7.10
C SER A 55 -27.13 5.08 5.58
N GLN A 56 -25.86 4.96 5.20
CA GLN A 56 -25.39 4.96 3.82
C GLN A 56 -25.10 3.55 3.27
N THR A 57 -25.56 2.50 3.94
CA THR A 57 -25.32 1.09 3.59
C THR A 57 -25.58 0.78 2.11
N GLN A 58 -26.60 1.38 1.48
CA GLN A 58 -26.84 1.20 0.04
C GLN A 58 -25.76 1.81 -0.85
N HIS A 59 -25.19 2.95 -0.47
CA HIS A 59 -24.07 3.56 -1.19
C HIS A 59 -22.78 2.77 -0.97
N LEU A 60 -22.56 2.30 0.26
CA LEU A 60 -21.40 1.49 0.63
C LEU A 60 -21.45 0.13 -0.05
N ASN A 61 -22.63 -0.43 -0.27
CA ASN A 61 -22.78 -1.64 -1.08
C ASN A 61 -22.30 -1.46 -2.53
N LYS A 62 -22.37 -0.24 -3.08
CA LYS A 62 -21.81 0.06 -4.42
C LYS A 62 -20.29 0.17 -4.41
N ILE A 63 -19.70 0.52 -3.28
CA ILE A 63 -18.25 0.72 -3.13
C ILE A 63 -17.57 -0.60 -2.74
N PHE A 64 -18.17 -1.37 -1.83
CA PHE A 64 -17.56 -2.56 -1.22
C PHE A 64 -18.17 -3.89 -1.67
N GLY A 65 -19.34 -3.88 -2.32
CA GLY A 65 -20.05 -5.08 -2.78
C GLY A 65 -21.44 -5.27 -2.16
N THR A 66 -22.24 -6.19 -2.66
CA THR A 66 -23.61 -6.42 -2.14
C THR A 66 -23.60 -7.05 -0.73
N ASN A 67 -24.40 -6.51 0.20
CA ASN A 67 -24.57 -6.95 1.61
C ASN A 67 -23.37 -6.71 2.53
N VAL A 68 -22.88 -5.47 2.56
CA VAL A 68 -21.81 -5.04 3.47
C VAL A 68 -22.24 -5.16 4.94
N ASP A 69 -21.54 -6.00 5.69
CA ASP A 69 -21.49 -5.88 7.14
C ASP A 69 -20.49 -4.76 7.50
N LEU A 70 -21.03 -3.60 7.91
CA LEU A 70 -20.22 -2.44 8.23
C LEU A 70 -19.24 -2.66 9.37
N LYS A 71 -19.55 -3.56 10.32
CA LYS A 71 -18.64 -3.86 11.41
C LYS A 71 -17.47 -4.68 10.89
N GLN A 72 -17.73 -5.69 10.06
CA GLN A 72 -16.69 -6.49 9.43
C GLN A 72 -15.77 -5.63 8.56
N GLU A 73 -16.31 -4.72 7.75
CA GLU A 73 -15.51 -3.81 6.92
C GLU A 73 -14.65 -2.87 7.77
N TYR A 74 -15.24 -2.29 8.81
CA TYR A 74 -14.49 -1.46 9.75
C TYR A 74 -13.35 -2.25 10.40
N ASP A 75 -13.60 -3.49 10.83
CA ASP A 75 -12.58 -4.34 11.46
C ASP A 75 -11.45 -4.68 10.47
N GLN A 76 -11.77 -4.95 9.19
CA GLN A 76 -10.76 -5.15 8.14
C GLN A 76 -9.88 -3.91 7.94
N ILE A 77 -10.49 -2.72 7.88
CA ILE A 77 -9.76 -1.44 7.77
C ILE A 77 -8.88 -1.24 9.00
N MET A 78 -9.40 -1.49 10.21
CA MET A 78 -8.64 -1.33 11.45
C MET A 78 -7.48 -2.32 11.55
N ASN A 79 -7.62 -3.53 11.00
CA ASN A 79 -6.54 -4.53 10.98
C ASN A 79 -5.42 -4.18 9.99
N PHE A 80 -5.67 -3.32 9.01
CA PHE A 80 -4.65 -2.85 8.08
C PHE A 80 -3.66 -1.86 8.73
N PHE A 81 -4.11 -1.04 9.67
CA PHE A 81 -3.29 -0.02 10.31
C PHE A 81 -2.55 -0.56 11.53
N SER A 82 -1.29 -0.17 11.68
CA SER A 82 -0.54 -0.40 12.93
C SER A 82 -1.11 0.45 14.08
N ASP A 83 -0.77 0.10 15.32
CA ASP A 83 -1.21 0.89 16.47
C ASP A 83 -0.61 2.31 16.46
N GLU A 84 0.61 2.47 15.96
CA GLU A 84 1.23 3.77 15.74
C GLU A 84 0.43 4.60 14.72
N GLU A 85 0.06 4.01 13.58
CA GLU A 85 -0.72 4.69 12.56
C GLU A 85 -2.09 5.12 13.08
N LYS A 86 -2.74 4.25 13.87
CA LYS A 86 -4.00 4.58 14.53
C LYS A 86 -3.85 5.77 15.47
N GLN A 87 -2.80 5.78 16.30
CA GLN A 87 -2.51 6.91 17.19
C GLN A 87 -2.25 8.20 16.42
N LEU A 88 -1.50 8.13 15.32
CA LEU A 88 -1.22 9.29 14.47
C LEU A 88 -2.51 9.86 13.87
N LEU A 89 -3.41 9.01 13.37
CA LEU A 89 -4.69 9.38 12.78
C LEU A 89 -5.67 9.98 13.80
N VAL A 90 -5.62 9.56 15.06
CA VAL A 90 -6.45 10.12 16.15
C VAL A 90 -5.94 11.49 16.60
N LEU A 91 -4.62 11.63 16.74
CA LEU A 91 -4.02 12.80 17.38
C LEU A 91 -3.82 14.00 16.44
N ASN A 92 -3.86 13.78 15.13
CA ASN A 92 -3.40 14.76 14.15
C ASN A 92 -4.37 14.92 12.98
N PRO A 93 -4.70 16.16 12.59
CA PRO A 93 -5.47 16.41 11.37
C PRO A 93 -4.71 15.92 10.13
N LEU A 94 -5.28 14.91 9.44
CA LEU A 94 -4.74 14.35 8.20
C LEU A 94 -5.14 15.24 7.02
N ILE A 95 -4.17 15.71 6.23
CA ILE A 95 -4.42 16.58 5.07
C ILE A 95 -4.26 15.86 3.74
N GLY A 96 -3.61 14.70 3.74
CA GLY A 96 -3.40 13.90 2.54
C GLY A 96 -2.71 12.60 2.88
N PHE A 97 -2.69 11.69 1.92
CA PHE A 97 -2.06 10.40 2.05
C PHE A 97 -1.64 9.89 0.66
N ASP A 98 -0.74 8.92 0.65
CA ASP A 98 -0.45 8.10 -0.52
C ASP A 98 -0.53 6.61 -0.13
N LEU A 99 -1.06 5.81 -1.06
CA LEU A 99 -1.21 4.37 -0.91
C LEU A 99 -0.75 3.70 -2.19
N SER A 100 0.26 2.85 -2.06
CA SER A 100 0.76 2.06 -3.18
C SER A 100 1.18 0.68 -2.71
N ILE A 101 1.36 -0.26 -3.63
CA ILE A 101 2.16 -1.46 -3.36
C ILE A 101 3.54 -1.29 -3.96
N TYR A 102 4.53 -1.92 -3.33
CA TYR A 102 5.91 -1.85 -3.76
C TYR A 102 6.56 -3.24 -3.73
N PRO A 103 7.26 -3.64 -4.81
CA PRO A 103 7.97 -4.91 -4.87
C PRO A 103 9.21 -4.92 -3.97
N VAL A 104 9.37 -6.00 -3.19
CA VAL A 104 10.47 -6.18 -2.25
C VAL A 104 10.95 -7.63 -2.25
N VAL A 105 12.13 -7.84 -1.66
CA VAL A 105 12.62 -9.16 -1.24
C VAL A 105 13.00 -9.12 0.25
N LEU A 106 12.94 -10.26 0.93
CA LEU A 106 13.32 -10.32 2.34
C LEU A 106 14.85 -10.35 2.50
N GLU A 107 15.39 -9.58 3.44
CA GLU A 107 16.82 -9.61 3.78
C GLU A 107 17.28 -11.00 4.24
N SER A 108 16.39 -11.76 4.88
CA SER A 108 16.67 -13.15 5.29
C SER A 108 16.96 -14.09 4.12
N GLN A 109 16.58 -13.71 2.90
CA GLN A 109 16.83 -14.47 1.68
C GLN A 109 18.10 -14.03 0.94
N ILE A 110 18.91 -13.12 1.50
CA ILE A 110 20.08 -12.54 0.80
C ILE A 110 21.05 -13.59 0.25
N ASN A 111 21.27 -14.67 1.00
CA ASN A 111 22.17 -15.77 0.64
C ASN A 111 21.52 -16.86 -0.22
N GLN A 112 20.23 -16.73 -0.54
CA GLN A 112 19.51 -17.68 -1.37
C GLN A 112 19.76 -17.39 -2.85
N ALA A 113 19.93 -18.45 -3.63
CA ALA A 113 20.13 -18.37 -5.09
C ALA A 113 18.90 -17.80 -5.80
N LYS A 114 17.71 -18.13 -5.30
CA LYS A 114 16.43 -17.57 -5.74
C LYS A 114 15.75 -16.92 -4.56
N LYS A 115 15.36 -15.66 -4.72
CA LYS A 115 14.64 -14.88 -3.70
C LYS A 115 13.17 -14.80 -4.11
N GLU A 116 12.30 -14.77 -3.12
CA GLU A 116 10.87 -14.59 -3.34
C GLU A 116 10.57 -13.10 -3.50
N LEU A 117 9.88 -12.76 -4.58
CA LEU A 117 9.39 -11.41 -4.79
C LEU A 117 8.05 -11.26 -4.06
N LEU A 118 7.99 -10.28 -3.17
CA LEU A 118 6.79 -9.91 -2.43
C LEU A 118 6.34 -8.51 -2.83
N HIS A 119 5.07 -8.18 -2.61
CA HIS A 119 4.54 -6.84 -2.79
C HIS A 119 3.94 -6.36 -1.48
N LEU A 120 4.50 -5.28 -0.93
CA LEU A 120 4.07 -4.75 0.35
C LEU A 120 3.35 -3.41 0.17
N PRO A 121 2.29 -3.14 0.96
CA PRO A 121 1.59 -1.88 0.90
C PRO A 121 2.37 -0.76 1.59
N ILE A 122 2.71 0.29 0.84
CA ILE A 122 3.28 1.52 1.36
C ILE A 122 2.15 2.47 1.73
N VAL A 123 2.25 3.02 2.94
CA VAL A 123 1.31 4.00 3.47
C VAL A 123 2.08 5.23 3.84
N GLU A 124 1.72 6.35 3.23
CA GLU A 124 2.27 7.64 3.58
C GLU A 124 1.15 8.55 4.09
N LEU A 125 1.34 9.18 5.25
CA LEU A 125 0.35 10.05 5.88
C LEU A 125 0.94 11.45 6.07
N ASN A 126 0.22 12.45 5.57
CA ASN A 126 0.59 13.87 5.68
C ASN A 126 -0.33 14.57 6.67
N PHE A 127 0.24 15.14 7.73
CA PHE A 127 -0.49 15.82 8.80
C PHE A 127 -0.14 17.31 8.87
N ILE A 128 -1.06 18.14 9.39
CA ILE A 128 -0.80 19.58 9.58
C ILE A 128 0.36 19.79 10.55
N GLY A 129 1.36 20.58 10.13
CA GLY A 129 2.46 21.03 10.99
C GLY A 129 3.41 19.92 11.46
N LYS A 130 3.31 18.71 10.89
CA LYS A 130 4.16 17.56 11.23
C LYS A 130 4.91 17.06 10.01
N LYS A 131 5.98 16.31 10.27
CA LYS A 131 6.67 15.54 9.23
C LYS A 131 5.74 14.45 8.71
N LYS A 132 5.87 14.17 7.42
CA LYS A 132 5.24 13.04 6.74
C LYS A 132 5.61 11.73 7.44
N TYR A 133 4.61 10.91 7.74
CA TYR A 133 4.81 9.53 8.16
C TYR A 133 4.89 8.66 6.91
N SER A 134 5.80 7.70 6.91
CA SER A 134 5.90 6.66 5.88
C SER A 134 6.06 5.33 6.58
N ARG A 135 5.18 4.37 6.26
CA ARG A 135 5.30 3.01 6.76
C ARG A 135 6.63 2.42 6.30
N SER A 136 7.37 1.87 7.25
CA SER A 136 8.62 1.16 6.99
C SER A 136 8.51 -0.30 7.38
N TYR A 137 9.09 -1.17 6.57
CA TYR A 137 9.17 -2.60 6.81
C TYR A 137 10.61 -2.98 7.14
N PRO A 138 10.93 -3.33 8.40
CA PRO A 138 12.26 -3.83 8.75
C PRO A 138 12.55 -5.15 8.03
N GLY A 139 13.78 -5.34 7.56
CA GLY A 139 14.20 -6.61 6.95
C GLY A 139 13.72 -6.82 5.51
N VAL A 140 13.35 -5.76 4.80
CA VAL A 140 12.98 -5.83 3.38
C VAL A 140 13.88 -4.94 2.53
N LEU A 141 14.22 -5.43 1.33
CA LEU A 141 14.97 -4.69 0.33
C LEU A 141 14.03 -4.32 -0.81
N TYR A 142 13.90 -3.03 -1.08
CA TYR A 142 13.04 -2.48 -2.12
C TYR A 142 13.66 -2.68 -3.50
N ILE A 143 12.83 -3.03 -4.48
CA ILE A 143 13.25 -3.06 -5.88
C ILE A 143 13.32 -1.62 -6.41
N HIS A 144 14.52 -1.17 -6.74
CA HIS A 144 14.75 0.16 -7.28
C HIS A 144 14.67 0.13 -8.81
N PHE A 145 14.43 1.30 -9.40
CA PHE A 145 14.49 1.53 -10.83
C PHE A 145 15.19 2.87 -11.12
N ASN A 146 15.78 3.01 -12.31
CA ASN A 146 16.34 4.29 -12.75
C ASN A 146 15.23 5.27 -13.16
N GLU A 147 15.56 6.55 -13.31
CA GLU A 147 14.59 7.61 -13.63
C GLU A 147 13.80 7.36 -14.93
N GLU A 148 14.41 6.69 -15.91
CA GLU A 148 13.77 6.36 -17.19
C GLU A 148 12.90 5.09 -17.12
N HIS A 149 12.88 4.38 -15.98
CA HIS A 149 12.18 3.11 -15.78
C HIS A 149 12.58 2.04 -16.82
N THR A 150 13.84 2.05 -17.24
CA THR A 150 14.42 1.09 -18.21
C THR A 150 15.22 -0.01 -17.51
N LEU A 151 15.78 0.28 -16.32
CA LEU A 151 16.53 -0.65 -15.49
C LEU A 151 15.91 -0.79 -14.12
N PHE A 152 15.91 -2.01 -13.61
CA PHE A 152 15.33 -2.42 -12.33
C PHE A 152 16.30 -3.28 -11.54
N THR A 153 16.15 -3.30 -10.21
CA THR A 153 16.87 -4.22 -9.34
C THR A 153 16.44 -5.65 -9.66
N CYS A 154 17.39 -6.48 -10.09
CA CYS A 154 17.15 -7.91 -10.21
C CYS A 154 16.93 -8.50 -8.80
N PRO A 155 15.80 -9.19 -8.53
CA PRO A 155 15.53 -9.74 -7.21
C PRO A 155 16.63 -10.69 -6.72
N ASN A 156 17.19 -11.52 -7.61
CA ASN A 156 18.20 -12.52 -7.24
C ASN A 156 19.59 -11.92 -6.97
N HIS A 157 20.01 -10.93 -7.76
CA HIS A 157 21.34 -10.32 -7.68
C HIS A 157 21.41 -9.05 -6.83
N LEU A 158 20.26 -8.42 -6.54
CA LEU A 158 20.16 -7.14 -5.82
C LEU A 158 20.95 -6.00 -6.48
N LYS A 159 21.11 -6.07 -7.81
CA LYS A 159 21.76 -5.05 -8.64
C LYS A 159 20.77 -4.47 -9.65
N LEU A 160 20.95 -3.20 -10.00
CA LEU A 160 20.16 -2.49 -11.01
C LEU A 160 20.58 -2.93 -12.43
N ILE A 161 20.16 -4.14 -12.83
CA ILE A 161 20.61 -4.79 -14.08
C ILE A 161 19.47 -5.44 -14.89
N ALA A 162 18.28 -5.59 -14.30
CA ALA A 162 17.14 -6.18 -15.00
C ALA A 162 16.53 -5.12 -15.93
N LYS A 163 16.33 -5.46 -17.21
CA LYS A 163 15.81 -4.54 -18.23
C LYS A 163 14.30 -4.71 -18.37
N ARG A 164 13.60 -3.60 -18.58
CA ARG A 164 12.18 -3.65 -18.97
C ARG A 164 12.01 -4.43 -20.27
N ILE A 165 10.99 -5.27 -20.31
CA ILE A 165 10.52 -5.91 -21.53
C ILE A 165 9.38 -5.01 -22.02
N ASP A 166 9.60 -4.30 -23.12
CA ASP A 166 8.54 -3.55 -23.78
C ASP A 166 7.59 -4.55 -24.46
N GLU A 167 6.28 -4.39 -24.21
CA GLU A 167 5.22 -5.10 -24.96
C GLU A 167 4.82 -4.31 -26.22
#